data_AF-A0A7Y8WJS3-F1
#
_entry.id   AF-A0A7Y8WJS3-F1
#
_cell.length_a   1.000
_cell.length_b   1.000
_cell.length_c   1.000
_cell.angle_alpha   90.00
_cell.angle_beta   90.00
_cell.angle_gamma   90.00
#
_symmetry.space_group_name_H-M   'P 1'
#
loop_
_entity.id
_entity.type
_entity.pdbx_description
1 polymer ?
#
loop_
_entity_poly.entity_id
_entity_poly.type
_entity_poly.pdbx_seq_one_letter_code
_entity_poly.pdbx_strand_id
1 'polypeptide(L)'
;MRRLSDEAARDLVADIDIITERTVRTMANEAATNAPVKTGKLAASIPPSVEKLDDMAWQFGSDVEYATRQEYEHASKKGFFRKAVWDNREKFRQAVQRRINEL
;
A
#
# COMPACT_ATOMS: atom_id res chain seq x y z
N MET A 1 21.98 -20.85 -13.12
CA MET A 1 20.88 -20.47 -12.22
C MET A 1 21.33 -20.81 -10.79
N ARG A 2 21.63 -19.81 -9.96
CA ARG A 2 22.12 -20.00 -8.58
C ARG A 2 20.95 -20.51 -7.74
N ARG A 3 21.04 -21.71 -7.15
CA ARG A 3 20.01 -22.20 -6.22
C ARG A 3 20.15 -21.44 -4.91
N LEU A 4 19.09 -20.74 -4.50
CA LEU A 4 18.97 -20.19 -3.16
C LEU A 4 18.88 -21.35 -2.16
N SER A 5 19.53 -21.21 -1.00
CA SER A 5 19.24 -22.10 0.13
C SER A 5 17.84 -21.80 0.65
N ASP A 6 17.19 -22.80 1.26
CA ASP A 6 15.84 -22.64 1.83
C ASP A 6 15.79 -21.54 2.89
N GLU A 7 16.89 -21.35 3.63
CA GLU A 7 17.06 -20.26 4.60
C GLU A 7 17.08 -18.89 3.90
N ALA A 8 17.91 -18.72 2.87
CA ALA A 8 17.99 -17.46 2.13
C ALA A 8 16.66 -17.12 1.42
N ALA A 9 15.90 -18.13 0.99
CA ALA A 9 14.57 -17.93 0.42
C ALA A 9 13.56 -17.43 1.47
N ARG A 10 13.59 -17.96 2.70
CA ARG A 10 12.73 -17.50 3.80
C ARG A 10 13.06 -16.07 4.21
N ASP A 11 14.34 -15.74 4.32
CA ASP A 11 14.77 -14.39 4.65
C ASP A 11 14.32 -13.38 3.59
N LEU A 12 14.45 -13.75 2.30
CA LEU A 12 13.96 -12.92 1.21
C LEU A 12 12.45 -12.65 1.29
N VAL A 13 11.65 -13.67 1.60
CA VAL A 13 10.19 -13.51 1.76
C VAL A 13 9.88 -12.54 2.90
N ALA A 14 10.54 -12.69 4.06
CA ALA A 14 10.36 -11.79 5.18
C ALA A 14 10.73 -10.34 4.83
N ASP A 15 11.83 -10.13 4.11
CA ASP A 15 12.25 -8.80 3.70
C ASP A 15 11.29 -8.15 2.69
N ILE A 16 10.81 -8.91 1.71
CA ILE A 16 9.81 -8.42 0.76
C ILE A 16 8.49 -8.10 1.48
N ASP A 17 8.10 -8.89 2.48
CA ASP A 17 6.92 -8.62 3.29
C ASP A 17 7.04 -7.28 4.04
N ILE A 18 8.19 -7.00 4.66
CA ILE A 18 8.47 -5.70 5.32
C ILE A 18 8.44 -4.54 4.32
N ILE A 19 9.01 -4.72 3.12
CA ILE A 19 8.97 -3.71 2.05
C ILE A 19 7.52 -3.44 1.64
N THR A 20 6.72 -4.50 1.52
CA THR A 20 5.31 -4.42 1.12
C THR A 20 4.50 -3.69 2.18
N GLU A 21 4.64 -4.05 3.46
CA GLU A 21 3.97 -3.37 4.57
C GLU A 21 4.26 -1.86 4.56
N ARG A 22 5.54 -1.49 4.52
CA ARG A 22 5.96 -0.08 4.55
C ARG A 22 5.37 0.70 3.38
N THR A 23 5.39 0.09 2.20
CA THR A 23 4.83 0.68 0.98
C THR A 23 3.32 0.90 1.12
N VAL A 24 2.57 -0.09 1.59
CA VAL A 24 1.12 0.01 1.79
C VAL A 24 0.78 1.07 2.84
N ARG A 25 1.54 1.17 3.93
CA ARG A 25 1.39 2.25 4.92
C ARG A 25 1.62 3.63 4.32
N THR A 26 2.62 3.79 3.45
CA THR A 26 2.84 5.04 2.70
C THR A 26 1.66 5.36 1.80
N MET A 27 1.16 4.37 1.03
CA MET A 27 -0.02 4.55 0.17
C MET A 27 -1.25 4.95 0.98
N ALA A 28 -1.49 4.35 2.14
CA ALA A 28 -2.61 4.69 3.01
C ALA A 28 -2.52 6.13 3.52
N ASN A 29 -1.34 6.58 3.96
CA ASN A 29 -1.14 7.96 4.39
C ASN A 29 -1.35 8.96 3.25
N GLU A 30 -0.81 8.68 2.06
CA GLU A 30 -1.01 9.53 0.89
C GLU A 30 -2.48 9.57 0.44
N ALA A 31 -3.18 8.44 0.48
CA ALA A 31 -4.61 8.38 0.19
C ALA A 31 -5.40 9.22 1.21
N ALA A 32 -5.06 9.13 2.50
CA ALA A 32 -5.67 9.95 3.55
C ALA A 32 -5.47 11.45 3.33
N THR A 33 -4.24 11.88 2.97
CA THR A 33 -3.94 13.28 2.64
C THR A 33 -4.72 13.77 1.41
N ASN A 34 -4.94 12.90 0.42
CA ASN A 34 -5.64 13.26 -0.81
C ASN A 34 -7.17 13.13 -0.72
N ALA A 35 -7.68 12.48 0.32
CA ALA A 35 -9.10 12.25 0.49
C ALA A 35 -9.91 13.56 0.61
N PRO A 36 -11.15 13.59 0.11
CA PRO A 36 -12.05 14.72 0.34
C PRO A 36 -12.26 15.00 1.83
N VAL A 37 -12.22 16.28 2.21
CA VAL A 37 -12.41 16.71 3.60
C VAL A 37 -13.77 17.39 3.73
N LYS A 38 -14.68 16.72 4.44
CA LYS A 38 -15.89 17.35 5.00
C LYS A 38 -15.74 17.53 6.52
N THR A 39 -15.50 16.42 7.22
CA THR A 39 -15.29 16.39 8.67
C THR A 39 -13.93 15.80 9.07
N GLY A 40 -13.17 15.27 8.10
CA GLY A 40 -11.92 14.53 8.33
C GLY A 40 -12.11 13.03 8.63
N LYS A 41 -13.33 12.55 8.88
CA LYS A 41 -13.59 11.14 9.23
C LYS A 41 -13.06 10.15 8.17
N LEU A 42 -13.28 10.43 6.89
CA LEU A 42 -12.76 9.61 5.79
C LEU A 42 -11.23 9.51 5.85
N ALA A 43 -10.53 10.65 5.89
CA ALA A 43 -9.07 10.66 5.98
C ALA A 43 -8.56 9.90 7.21
N ALA A 44 -9.18 10.09 8.38
CA ALA A 44 -8.79 9.43 9.62
C ALA A 44 -9.00 7.90 9.61
N SER A 45 -9.96 7.40 8.82
CA SER A 45 -10.24 5.95 8.71
C SER A 45 -9.25 5.18 7.84
N ILE A 46 -8.47 5.86 6.98
CA ILE A 46 -7.65 5.18 5.97
C ILE A 46 -6.37 4.58 6.56
N PRO A 47 -5.50 5.32 7.28
CA PRO A 47 -4.27 4.73 7.84
C PRO A 47 -4.48 3.53 8.77
N PRO A 48 -5.50 3.49 9.66
CA PRO A 48 -5.72 2.33 10.52
C PRO A 48 -6.29 1.10 9.78
N SER A 49 -6.74 1.24 8.52
CA SER A 49 -7.27 0.12 7.73
C SER A 49 -6.19 -0.78 7.12
N VAL A 50 -4.90 -0.47 7.32
CA VAL A 50 -3.81 -1.27 6.78
C VAL A 50 -3.77 -2.62 7.48
N GLU A 51 -3.87 -3.70 6.70
CA GLU A 51 -3.85 -5.07 7.22
C GLU A 51 -3.08 -6.03 6.30
N LYS A 52 -2.49 -7.06 6.92
CA LYS A 52 -1.83 -8.16 6.22
C LYS A 52 -2.88 -9.22 5.86
N LEU A 53 -2.89 -9.64 4.60
CA LEU A 53 -3.75 -10.72 4.09
C LEU A 53 -3.02 -12.05 4.08
N ASP A 54 -1.78 -12.03 3.58
CA ASP A 54 -0.91 -13.19 3.43
C ASP A 54 0.55 -12.70 3.30
N ASP A 55 1.50 -13.61 3.13
CA ASP A 55 2.90 -13.25 2.88
C ASP A 55 3.05 -12.40 1.61
N MET A 56 3.69 -11.23 1.79
CA MET A 56 3.87 -10.21 0.75
C MET A 56 2.55 -9.66 0.19
N ALA A 57 1.42 -9.90 0.87
CA ALA A 57 0.09 -9.43 0.47
C ALA A 57 -0.53 -8.58 1.57
N TRP A 58 -0.67 -7.29 1.31
CA TRP A 58 -1.20 -6.30 2.22
C TRP A 58 -2.28 -5.47 1.55
N GLN A 59 -3.25 -4.99 2.30
CA GLN A 59 -4.31 -4.12 1.80
C GLN A 59 -4.54 -2.91 2.70
N PHE A 60 -5.26 -1.93 2.14
CA PHE A 60 -5.75 -0.75 2.85
C PHE A 60 -6.99 -0.22 2.14
N GLY A 61 -7.81 0.54 2.87
CA GLY A 61 -9.09 1.06 2.38
C GLY A 61 -9.68 2.07 3.36
N SER A 62 -10.96 1.91 3.67
CA SER A 62 -11.68 2.72 4.65
C SER A 62 -12.93 1.97 5.10
N ASP A 63 -13.32 2.15 6.36
CA ASP A 63 -14.54 1.59 6.96
C ASP A 63 -15.78 2.48 6.78
N VAL A 64 -15.64 3.68 6.19
CA VAL A 64 -16.77 4.59 6.05
C VAL A 64 -17.55 4.29 4.77
N GLU A 65 -18.88 4.14 4.90
CA GLU A 65 -19.77 3.73 3.80
C GLU A 65 -19.66 4.60 2.54
N TYR A 66 -19.42 5.89 2.72
CA TYR A 66 -19.34 6.82 1.60
C TYR A 66 -17.96 6.87 0.93
N ALA A 67 -16.95 6.14 1.42
CA ALA A 67 -15.59 6.14 0.86
C ALA A 67 -15.59 5.79 -0.63
N THR A 68 -16.28 4.71 -1.00
CA THR A 68 -16.41 4.27 -2.39
C THR A 68 -17.01 5.36 -3.27
N ARG A 69 -18.10 5.98 -2.82
CA ARG A 69 -18.74 7.07 -3.57
C ARG A 69 -17.77 8.23 -3.78
N GLN A 70 -17.03 8.62 -2.75
CA GLN A 70 -16.04 9.69 -2.86
C GLN A 70 -14.89 9.35 -3.82
N GLU A 71 -14.42 8.10 -3.80
CA GLU A 71 -13.34 7.62 -4.66
C GLU A 71 -13.70 7.69 -6.15
N TYR A 72 -14.97 7.53 -6.52
CA TYR A 72 -15.40 7.51 -7.91
C TYR A 72 -16.11 8.78 -8.38
N GLU A 73 -16.86 9.45 -7.50
CA GLU A 73 -17.78 10.53 -7.90
C GLU A 73 -17.35 11.92 -7.46
N HIS A 74 -16.42 12.09 -6.52
CA HIS A 74 -16.06 13.43 -6.04
C HIS A 74 -15.49 14.29 -7.18
N ALA A 75 -16.04 15.50 -7.36
CA ALA A 75 -15.78 16.35 -8.54
C ALA A 75 -14.29 16.56 -8.85
N SER A 76 -13.46 16.85 -7.83
CA SER A 76 -12.05 17.22 -7.99
C SER A 76 -11.03 16.34 -7.24
N LYS A 77 -11.52 15.39 -6.43
CA LYS A 77 -10.70 14.60 -5.48
C LYS A 77 -10.97 13.11 -5.57
N LYS A 78 -11.76 12.66 -6.55
CA LYS A 78 -11.90 11.24 -6.89
C LYS A 78 -10.55 10.63 -7.25
N GLY A 79 -10.41 9.33 -7.08
CA GLY A 79 -9.19 8.62 -7.42
C GLY A 79 -8.11 8.68 -6.33
N PHE A 80 -8.41 9.09 -5.10
CA PHE A 80 -7.39 9.29 -4.06
C PHE A 80 -6.74 7.98 -3.61
N PHE A 81 -7.48 6.87 -3.57
CA PHE A 81 -6.89 5.54 -3.34
C PHE A 81 -6.06 5.09 -4.54
N ARG A 82 -6.65 5.14 -5.75
CA ARG A 82 -5.99 4.66 -6.97
C ARG A 82 -4.74 5.46 -7.30
N LYS A 83 -4.75 6.77 -7.05
CA LYS A 83 -3.59 7.64 -7.22
C LYS A 83 -2.47 7.27 -6.27
N ALA A 84 -2.76 7.01 -5.00
CA ALA A 84 -1.73 6.59 -4.03
C ALA A 84 -1.07 5.27 -4.45
N VAL A 85 -1.86 4.31 -4.94
CA VAL A 85 -1.33 3.05 -5.50
C VAL A 85 -0.47 3.33 -6.73
N TRP A 86 -0.97 4.15 -7.66
CA TRP A 86 -0.26 4.48 -8.90
C TRP A 86 1.08 5.17 -8.64
N ASP A 87 1.12 6.14 -7.74
CA ASP A 87 2.29 6.96 -7.44
C ASP A 87 3.39 6.15 -6.74
N ASN A 88 3.03 5.06 -6.05
CA ASN A 88 3.99 4.22 -5.32
C ASN A 88 4.36 2.91 -6.03
N ARG A 89 3.64 2.50 -7.08
CA ARG A 89 3.86 1.21 -7.76
C ARG A 89 5.30 1.02 -8.25
N GLU A 90 5.92 2.08 -8.74
CA GLU A 90 7.26 2.01 -9.36
C GLU A 90 8.33 1.96 -8.28
N LYS A 91 8.18 2.77 -7.23
CA LYS A 91 9.07 2.73 -6.05
C LYS A 91 9.05 1.35 -5.40
N PHE A 92 7.87 0.74 -5.28
CA PHE A 92 7.71 -0.61 -4.75
C PHE A 92 8.47 -1.64 -5.60
N ARG A 93 8.24 -1.64 -6.91
CA ARG A 93 8.95 -2.54 -7.85
C ARG A 93 10.46 -2.40 -7.75
N GLN A 94 10.96 -1.18 -7.70
CA GLN A 94 12.39 -0.91 -7.58
C GLN A 94 12.96 -1.37 -6.22
N ALA A 95 12.21 -1.20 -5.12
CA ALA A 95 12.62 -1.66 -3.80
C ALA A 95 12.72 -3.19 -3.74
N VAL A 96 11.71 -3.89 -4.26
CA VAL A 96 11.72 -5.37 -4.35
C VAL A 96 12.86 -5.86 -5.25
N GLN A 97 13.02 -5.28 -6.44
CA GLN A 97 14.09 -5.64 -7.36
C GLN A 97 15.48 -5.43 -6.76
N ARG A 98 15.67 -4.32 -6.04
CA ARG A 98 16.92 -4.03 -5.33
C ARG A 98 17.21 -5.10 -4.30
N ARG A 99 16.22 -5.46 -3.47
CA ARG A 99 16.40 -6.50 -2.45
C ARG A 99 16.75 -7.85 -3.06
N ILE A 100 16.09 -8.23 -4.15
CA ILE A 100 16.39 -9.48 -4.89
C ILE A 100 17.83 -9.49 -5.44
N ASN A 101 18.33 -8.34 -5.91
CA ASN A 101 19.67 -8.23 -6.48
C ASN A 101 20.79 -8.23 -5.42
N GLU A 102 20.46 -8.02 -4.14
CA GLU A 102 21.41 -8.02 -3.02
C GLU A 102 21.67 -9.43 -2.44
N LEU A 103 21.10 -10.48 -3.04
CA LEU A 103 21.31 -11.91 -2.71
C LEU A 103 22.54 -12.50 -3.43
#